data_AF-A0A5P8ND43-F1
#
_entry.id   AF-A0A5P8ND43-F1
#
_cell.length_a   1.000
_cell.length_b   1.000
_cell.length_c   1.000
_cell.angle_alpha   90.00
_cell.angle_beta   90.00
_cell.angle_gamma   90.00
#
_symmetry.space_group_name_H-M   'P 1'
#
loop_
_entity.id
_entity.type
_entity.pdbx_description
1 polymer ?
#
loop_
_entity_poly.entity_id
_entity_poly.type
_entity_poly.pdbx_seq_one_letter_code
_entity_poly.pdbx_strand_id
1 'polypeptide(L)'
;MNTRLESLFEKYNLSEKDRYEIRQIYGLLPIEKQKNLLKNFEVLVYRLQRIEEEIGAERKILIGGALDNVKNAIDQVRKEKTLQNTKKGIDFLRQEI
;
A
#
# COMPACT_ATOMS: atom_id res chain seq x y z
N MET A 1 -30.80 2.74 -14.67
CA MET A 1 -29.69 3.17 -13.81
C MET A 1 -30.27 3.93 -12.62
N ASN A 2 -29.84 3.68 -11.38
CA ASN A 2 -30.40 4.37 -10.22
C ASN A 2 -29.83 5.79 -10.14
N THR A 3 -30.64 6.79 -10.49
CA THR A 3 -30.21 8.20 -10.58
C THR A 3 -29.70 8.76 -9.25
N ARG A 4 -30.21 8.27 -8.12
CA ARG A 4 -29.75 8.69 -6.79
C ARG A 4 -28.39 8.10 -6.43
N LEU A 5 -28.08 6.89 -6.89
CA LEU A 5 -26.77 6.29 -6.66
C LEU A 5 -25.68 7.02 -7.45
N GLU A 6 -25.95 7.34 -8.72
CA GLU A 6 -25.01 8.08 -9.56
C GLU A 6 -24.74 9.50 -9.03
N SER A 7 -25.77 10.22 -8.56
CA SER A 7 -25.56 11.54 -7.96
C SER A 7 -24.75 11.50 -6.68
N LEU A 8 -24.85 10.41 -5.92
CA LEU A 8 -23.99 10.18 -4.74
C LEU A 8 -22.54 9.90 -5.15
N PHE A 9 -22.30 9.15 -6.23
CA PHE A 9 -20.95 8.93 -6.74
C PHE A 9 -20.27 10.22 -7.20
N GLU A 10 -21.01 11.09 -7.87
CA GLU A 10 -20.53 12.42 -8.27
C GLU A 10 -20.25 13.29 -7.05
N LYS A 11 -21.20 13.37 -6.09
CA LYS A 11 -21.08 14.17 -4.87
C LYS A 11 -19.81 13.84 -4.08
N TYR A 12 -19.49 12.56 -3.95
CA TYR A 12 -18.32 12.10 -3.19
C TYR A 12 -17.08 11.88 -4.06
N ASN A 13 -17.13 12.25 -5.34
CA ASN A 13 -16.03 12.13 -6.29
C ASN A 13 -15.35 10.74 -6.28
N LEU A 14 -16.16 9.67 -6.22
CA LEU A 14 -15.63 8.30 -6.18
C LEU A 14 -14.94 7.94 -7.50
N SER A 15 -13.91 7.09 -7.44
CA SER A 15 -13.23 6.61 -8.64
C SER A 15 -14.15 5.73 -9.49
N GLU A 16 -13.91 5.66 -10.81
CA GLU A 16 -14.71 4.80 -11.69
C GLU A 16 -14.68 3.32 -11.27
N LYS A 17 -13.57 2.87 -10.70
CA LYS A 17 -13.43 1.53 -10.14
C LYS A 17 -14.40 1.33 -8.98
N ASP A 18 -14.41 2.22 -7.99
CA ASP A 18 -15.29 2.10 -6.83
C ASP A 18 -16.75 2.23 -7.22
N ARG A 19 -17.07 3.14 -8.16
CA ARG A 19 -18.41 3.26 -8.74
C ARG A 19 -18.87 1.96 -9.38
N TYR A 20 -17.99 1.27 -10.10
CA TYR A 20 -18.31 -0.02 -10.70
C TYR A 20 -18.56 -1.09 -9.63
N GLU A 21 -17.67 -1.23 -8.65
CA GLU A 21 -17.79 -2.24 -7.59
C GLU A 21 -19.03 -2.01 -6.72
N ILE A 22 -19.29 -0.77 -6.30
CA ILE A 22 -20.47 -0.41 -5.51
C ILE A 22 -21.74 -0.68 -6.32
N ARG A 23 -21.76 -0.44 -7.64
CA ARG A 23 -22.91 -0.78 -8.50
C ARG A 23 -23.20 -2.27 -8.52
N GLN A 24 -22.17 -3.10 -8.66
CA GLN A 24 -22.33 -4.57 -8.64
C GLN A 24 -22.93 -5.01 -7.31
N ILE A 25 -22.35 -4.57 -6.19
CA ILE A 25 -22.84 -4.92 -4.85
C ILE A 25 -24.28 -4.43 -4.66
N TYR A 26 -24.55 -3.16 -5.00
CA TYR A 26 -25.88 -2.56 -4.87
C TYR A 26 -26.96 -3.34 -5.63
N GLY A 27 -26.66 -3.80 -6.85
CA GLY A 27 -27.57 -4.59 -7.68
C GLY A 27 -27.94 -5.95 -7.07
N LEU A 28 -27.07 -6.52 -6.22
CA LEU A 28 -27.30 -7.79 -5.54
C LEU A 28 -28.05 -7.64 -4.21
N LEU A 29 -28.17 -6.42 -3.68
CA LEU A 29 -28.82 -6.19 -2.40
C LEU A 29 -30.35 -6.26 -2.50
N PRO A 30 -31.04 -6.83 -1.49
CA PRO A 30 -32.49 -6.68 -1.34
C PRO A 30 -32.91 -5.21 -1.25
N ILE A 31 -34.13 -4.89 -1.66
CA ILE A 31 -34.67 -3.51 -1.77
C ILE A 31 -34.51 -2.72 -0.46
N GLU A 32 -34.74 -3.36 0.69
CA GLU A 32 -34.60 -2.73 2.01
C GLU A 32 -33.14 -2.32 2.28
N LYS A 33 -32.20 -3.19 1.94
CA LYS A 33 -30.76 -2.95 2.11
C LYS A 33 -30.25 -1.90 1.14
N GLN A 34 -30.77 -1.88 -0.09
CA GLN A 34 -30.51 -0.82 -1.06
C GLN A 34 -30.94 0.56 -0.52
N LYS A 35 -32.17 0.67 0.00
CA LYS A 35 -32.66 1.92 0.61
C LYS A 35 -31.80 2.35 1.79
N ASN A 36 -31.41 1.39 2.64
CA ASN A 36 -30.54 1.67 3.78
C ASN A 36 -29.14 2.13 3.35
N LEU A 37 -28.57 1.52 2.31
CA LEU A 37 -27.28 1.93 1.74
C LEU A 37 -27.35 3.36 1.22
N LEU A 38 -28.37 3.71 0.43
CA LEU A 38 -28.52 5.08 -0.10
C LEU A 38 -28.72 6.12 1.02
N LYS A 39 -29.38 5.75 2.11
CA LYS A 39 -29.59 6.62 3.27
C LYS A 39 -28.28 6.89 4.03
N ASN A 40 -27.41 5.89 4.10
CA ASN A 40 -26.17 5.93 4.89
C ASN A 40 -24.92 5.99 4.00
N PHE A 41 -25.05 6.48 2.77
CA PHE A 41 -23.98 6.44 1.76
C PHE A 41 -22.73 7.20 2.20
N GLU A 42 -22.91 8.32 2.89
CA GLU A 42 -21.81 9.09 3.48
C GLU A 42 -20.94 8.27 4.43
N VAL A 43 -21.58 7.44 5.26
CA VAL A 43 -20.88 6.57 6.21
C VAL A 43 -20.09 5.50 5.46
N LEU A 44 -20.64 4.98 4.35
CA LEU A 44 -19.91 4.05 3.49
C LEU A 44 -18.65 4.70 2.92
N VAL A 45 -18.78 5.90 2.34
CA VAL A 45 -17.64 6.64 1.75
C VAL A 45 -16.58 6.93 2.80
N TYR A 46 -16.97 7.45 3.96
CA TYR A 46 -16.05 7.72 5.06
C TYR A 46 -15.27 6.46 5.48
N ARG A 47 -15.94 5.31 5.57
CA ARG A 47 -15.30 4.04 5.91
C ARG A 47 -14.35 3.56 4.82
N LEU A 48 -14.71 3.72 3.54
CA LEU A 48 -13.84 3.36 2.41
C LEU A 48 -12.55 4.18 2.43
N GLN A 49 -12.66 5.51 2.57
CA GLN A 49 -11.51 6.41 2.65
C GLN A 49 -10.58 6.03 3.81
N ARG A 50 -11.16 5.76 4.99
CA ARG A 50 -10.37 5.33 6.15
C ARG A 50 -9.62 4.03 5.90
N ILE A 51 -10.25 3.05 5.24
CA ILE A 51 -9.58 1.79 4.88
C ILE A 51 -8.43 2.05 3.91
N GLU A 52 -8.61 2.92 2.92
CA GLU A 52 -7.54 3.28 1.98
C GLU A 52 -6.36 3.97 2.67
N GLU A 53 -6.63 4.86 3.62
CA GLU A 53 -5.61 5.51 4.45
C GLU A 53 -4.84 4.50 5.30
N GLU A 54 -5.54 3.58 5.96
CA GLU A 54 -4.95 2.52 6.78
C GLU A 54 -4.06 1.59 5.92
N ILE A 55 -4.56 1.14 4.75
CA ILE A 55 -3.77 0.35 3.79
C ILE A 55 -2.54 1.14 3.31
N GLY A 56 -2.70 2.44 3.05
CA GLY A 56 -1.60 3.33 2.65
C GLY A 56 -0.53 3.44 3.71
N ALA A 57 -0.92 3.56 4.98
CA ALA A 57 0.01 3.59 6.12
C ALA A 57 0.75 2.25 6.28
N GLU A 58 0.03 1.13 6.24
CA GLU A 58 0.63 -0.21 6.32
C GLU A 58 1.62 -0.46 5.19
N ARG A 59 1.27 -0.10 3.95
CA ARG A 59 2.19 -0.21 2.81
C ARG A 59 3.48 0.58 3.03
N LYS A 60 3.40 1.80 3.54
CA LYS A 60 4.59 2.62 3.84
C LYS A 60 5.47 1.96 4.90
N ILE A 61 4.87 1.40 5.94
CA ILE A 61 5.60 0.70 7.01
C ILE A 61 6.32 -0.53 6.45
N LEU A 62 5.60 -1.37 5.70
CA LEU A 62 6.16 -2.61 5.13
C LEU A 62 7.26 -2.32 4.10
N ILE A 63 7.05 -1.37 3.20
CA ILE A 63 8.06 -0.98 2.20
C ILE A 63 9.25 -0.33 2.89
N GLY A 64 9.03 0.55 3.88
CA GLY A 64 10.11 1.16 4.66
C GLY A 64 10.99 0.11 5.34
N GLY A 65 10.37 -0.83 6.06
CA GLY A 65 11.10 -1.93 6.70
C GLY A 65 11.84 -2.83 5.70
N ALA A 66 11.25 -3.09 4.54
CA ALA A 66 11.91 -3.85 3.48
C ALA A 66 13.15 -3.12 2.93
N LEU A 67 13.06 -1.80 2.73
CA LEU A 67 14.18 -0.96 2.26
C LEU A 67 15.30 -0.92 3.30
N ASP A 68 14.98 -0.82 4.59
CA ASP A 68 15.98 -0.85 5.67
C ASP A 68 16.72 -2.20 5.70
N ASN A 69 16.00 -3.31 5.50
CA ASN A 69 16.62 -4.63 5.41
C ASN A 69 17.57 -4.74 4.21
N VAL A 70 17.17 -4.23 3.04
CA VAL A 70 18.03 -4.19 1.85
C VAL A 70 19.28 -3.35 2.11
N LYS A 71 19.13 -2.18 2.74
CA LYS A 71 20.25 -1.31 3.09
C LYS A 71 21.23 -2.01 4.03
N ASN A 72 20.73 -2.65 5.08
CA ASN A 72 21.55 -3.39 6.04
C ASN A 72 22.32 -4.54 5.37
N ALA A 73 21.69 -5.27 4.45
CA ALA A 73 22.34 -6.33 3.69
C ALA A 73 23.47 -5.79 2.80
N ILE A 74 23.22 -4.67 2.10
CA ILE A 74 24.25 -4.01 1.28
C ILE A 74 25.45 -3.56 2.15
N ASP A 75 25.18 -2.98 3.31
CA ASP A 75 26.23 -2.51 4.22
C ASP A 75 27.06 -3.65 4.81
N GLN A 76 26.45 -4.81 5.09
CA GLN A 76 27.17 -6.02 5.50
C GLN A 76 28.11 -6.51 4.40
N VAL A 77 27.61 -6.68 3.17
CA VAL A 77 28.42 -7.14 2.03
C VAL A 77 29.59 -6.18 1.77
N ARG A 78 29.37 -4.86 1.88
CA ARG A 78 30.43 -3.86 1.75
C ARG A 78 31.50 -4.03 2.82
N LYS A 79 31.12 -4.21 4.09
CA LYS A 79 32.07 -4.42 5.20
C LYS A 79 32.91 -5.68 4.98
N GLU A 80 32.28 -6.79 4.62
CA GLU A 80 32.97 -8.06 4.35
C GLU A 80 33.99 -7.93 3.20
N LYS A 81 33.59 -7.28 2.10
CA LYS A 81 34.47 -7.06 0.95
C LYS A 81 35.68 -6.19 1.31
N THR A 82 35.47 -5.13 2.10
CA THR A 82 36.56 -4.28 2.58
C THR A 82 37.53 -5.09 3.45
N LEU A 83 37.02 -5.86 4.40
CA LEU A 83 37.83 -6.72 5.27
C LEU A 83 38.66 -7.74 4.47
N GLN A 84 38.06 -8.37 3.47
CA GLN A 84 38.77 -9.30 2.58
C GLN A 84 39.89 -8.62 1.80
N ASN A 85 39.63 -7.42 1.25
CA ASN A 85 40.63 -6.66 0.51
C ASN A 85 41.79 -6.20 1.41
N THR A 86 41.49 -5.75 2.63
CA THR A 86 42.52 -5.38 3.61
C THR A 86 43.39 -6.57 3.99
N LYS A 87 42.80 -7.76 4.23
CA LYS A 87 43.56 -8.99 4.49
C LYS A 87 44.51 -9.32 3.34
N LYS A 88 44.00 -9.36 2.10
CA LYS A 88 44.82 -9.62 0.91
C LYS A 88 45.98 -8.64 0.76
N GLY A 89 45.75 -7.35 1.03
CA GLY A 89 46.80 -6.33 1.00
C GLY A 89 47.88 -6.53 2.06
N ILE A 90 47.48 -6.86 3.30
CA ILE A 90 48.43 -7.18 4.37
C ILE A 90 49.26 -8.42 4.04
N ASP A 91 48.62 -9.47 3.53
CA ASP A 91 49.30 -10.72 3.18
C ASP A 91 50.28 -10.50 2.02
N PHE A 92 49.93 -9.66 1.03
CA PHE A 92 50.84 -9.25 -0.04
C PHE A 92 52.07 -8.51 0.50
N LEU A 93 51.87 -7.50 1.36
CA LEU A 93 52.98 -6.74 1.96
C LEU A 93 53.90 -7.61 2.82
N ARG A 94 53.39 -8.67 3.44
CA ARG A 94 54.19 -9.64 4.20
C ARG A 94 55.06 -10.55 3.34
N GLN A 95 54.73 -10.72 2.05
CA GLN A 95 55.52 -11.54 1.12
C GLN A 95 56.66 -10.73 0.48
N GLU A 96 56.61 -9.40 0.52
CA GLU A 96 57.64 -8.51 -0.03
C GLU A 96 58.74 -8.12 0.99
N ILE A 97 58.61 -8.53 2.26
CA ILE A 97 59.60 -8.36 3.35
C ILE A 97 60.30 -9.69 3.60
#